data_AF-A0A482V8J3-F1
#
_entry.id   AF-A0A482V8J3-F1
#
_cell.length_a   1.000
_cell.length_b   1.000
_cell.length_c   1.000
_cell.angle_alpha   90.00
_cell.angle_beta   90.00
_cell.angle_gamma   90.00
#
_symmetry.space_group_name_H-M   'P 1'
#
loop_
_entity.id
_entity.type
_entity.pdbx_description
1 polymer ?
#
loop_
_entity_poly.entity_id
_entity_poly.type
_entity_poly.pdbx_seq_one_letter_code
_entity_poly.pdbx_strand_id
1 'polypeptide(L)'
;MLKCTLNVHHNVTIENYPKLRPFLKRQSNGYKAKKATVFTPDQIREFINEAPDDKFLATKVALIMGVMGCCRANEFYLMYLHDQNTAFLIGVPKTKSKVKHQFSIAASFYDIRS
;
A
#
# COMPACT_ATOMS: atom_id res chain seq x y z
N MET A 1 -14.15 -9.92 2.67
CA MET A 1 -13.37 -11.10 3.11
C MET A 1 -14.20 -12.38 3.19
N LEU A 2 -15.48 -12.35 3.57
CA LEU A 2 -16.33 -13.56 3.70
C LEU A 2 -16.31 -14.51 2.48
N LYS A 3 -16.42 -13.99 1.25
CA LYS A 3 -16.36 -14.81 0.02
C LYS A 3 -15.05 -15.57 -0.12
N CYS A 4 -13.92 -14.90 0.11
CA CYS A 4 -12.61 -15.54 0.03
C CYS A 4 -12.44 -16.56 1.16
N THR A 5 -12.85 -16.23 2.38
CA THR A 5 -12.73 -17.13 3.54
C THR A 5 -13.51 -18.43 3.32
N LEU A 6 -14.77 -18.33 2.86
CA LEU A 6 -15.61 -19.50 2.54
C LEU A 6 -15.02 -20.36 1.42
N ASN A 7 -14.41 -19.72 0.41
CA ASN A 7 -13.75 -20.45 -0.65
C ASN A 7 -12.47 -21.16 -0.17
N VAL A 8 -11.58 -20.45 0.52
CA VAL A 8 -10.26 -20.97 0.90
C VAL A 8 -10.35 -22.02 2.02
N HIS A 9 -11.16 -21.78 3.05
CA HIS A 9 -11.20 -22.66 4.23
C HIS A 9 -12.31 -23.71 4.19
N HIS A 10 -13.34 -23.48 3.37
CA HIS A 10 -14.52 -24.36 3.34
C HIS A 10 -14.86 -24.86 1.93
N ASN A 11 -14.09 -24.49 0.90
CA ASN A 11 -14.34 -24.84 -0.50
C ASN A 11 -15.78 -24.50 -0.95
N VAL A 12 -16.37 -23.45 -0.38
CA VAL A 12 -17.73 -23.00 -0.68
C VAL A 12 -17.71 -21.84 -1.67
N THR A 13 -18.19 -22.11 -2.88
CA THR A 13 -18.39 -21.10 -3.92
C THR A 13 -19.76 -20.43 -3.77
N ILE A 14 -19.80 -19.26 -3.11
CA ILE A 14 -21.03 -18.46 -2.88
C ILE A 14 -21.76 -18.10 -4.19
N GLU A 15 -21.08 -18.14 -5.32
CA GLU A 15 -21.66 -17.86 -6.64
C GLU A 15 -22.76 -18.83 -7.04
N ASN A 16 -22.68 -20.07 -6.54
CA ASN A 16 -23.63 -21.13 -6.84
C ASN A 16 -24.95 -20.99 -6.06
N TYR A 17 -25.07 -20.02 -5.16
CA TYR A 17 -26.21 -19.85 -4.27
C TYR A 17 -26.95 -18.52 -4.54
N PRO A 18 -27.91 -18.50 -5.48
CA PRO A 18 -28.57 -17.27 -5.94
C PRO A 18 -29.38 -16.56 -4.83
N LYS A 19 -29.94 -17.31 -3.87
CA LYS A 19 -30.68 -16.74 -2.71
C LYS A 19 -29.76 -16.23 -1.59
N LEU A 20 -28.55 -16.76 -1.48
CA LEU A 20 -27.61 -16.43 -0.41
C LEU A 20 -27.01 -15.04 -0.58
N ARG A 21 -26.72 -14.63 -1.82
CA ARG A 21 -26.13 -13.31 -2.12
C ARG A 21 -27.05 -12.14 -1.67
N PRO A 22 -28.34 -12.09 -2.04
CA PRO A 22 -29.26 -11.06 -1.54
C PRO A 22 -29.42 -11.10 -0.02
N PHE A 23 -29.47 -12.30 0.58
CA PHE A 23 -29.58 -12.46 2.03
C PHE A 23 -28.38 -11.84 2.76
N LEU A 24 -27.15 -12.18 2.37
CA LEU A 24 -25.94 -11.61 2.97
C LEU A 24 -25.83 -10.09 2.78
N LYS A 25 -26.28 -9.56 1.63
CA LYS A 25 -26.34 -8.11 1.41
C LYS A 25 -27.30 -7.41 2.38
N ARG A 26 -28.50 -7.96 2.58
CA ARG A 26 -29.48 -7.42 3.53
C ARG A 26 -28.96 -7.49 4.96
N GLN A 27 -28.29 -8.58 5.34
CA GLN A 27 -27.71 -8.74 6.67
C GLN A 27 -26.54 -7.77 6.93
N SER A 28 -25.87 -7.32 5.87
CA SER A 28 -24.80 -6.32 5.96
C SER A 28 -25.32 -4.87 6.08
N ASN A 29 -26.65 -4.62 6.08
CA ASN A 29 -27.17 -3.28 6.27
C ASN A 29 -26.76 -2.71 7.64
N GLY A 30 -26.23 -1.49 7.64
CA GLY A 30 -25.70 -0.84 8.85
C GLY A 30 -24.29 -1.26 9.26
N TYR A 31 -23.68 -2.25 8.58
CA TYR A 31 -22.29 -2.62 8.83
C TYR A 31 -21.36 -1.45 8.47
N LYS A 32 -20.70 -0.89 9.49
CA LYS A 32 -19.60 0.05 9.32
C LYS A 32 -18.30 -0.73 9.32
N ALA A 33 -17.62 -0.78 8.17
CA ALA A 33 -16.30 -1.39 8.10
C ALA A 33 -15.35 -0.71 9.09
N LYS A 34 -14.64 -1.50 9.89
CA LYS A 34 -13.54 -1.00 10.73
C LYS A 34 -12.49 -0.40 9.80
N LYS A 35 -12.34 0.92 9.84
CA LYS A 35 -11.26 1.59 9.12
C LYS A 35 -9.94 1.21 9.77
N ALA A 36 -8.92 0.97 8.97
CA ALA A 36 -7.56 0.85 9.47
C ALA A 36 -7.17 2.18 10.14
N THR A 37 -6.43 2.11 11.24
CA THR A 37 -5.78 3.28 11.82
C THR A 37 -4.79 3.82 10.80
N VAL A 38 -4.79 5.14 10.62
CA VAL A 38 -3.90 5.84 9.70
C VAL A 38 -2.87 6.59 10.54
N PHE A 39 -1.61 6.55 10.12
CA PHE A 39 -0.54 7.31 10.77
C PHE A 39 -0.77 8.81 10.59
N THR A 40 -0.51 9.58 11.65
CA THR A 40 -0.50 11.04 11.55
C THR A 40 0.81 11.53 10.91
N PRO A 41 0.84 12.75 10.34
CA PRO A 41 2.09 13.33 9.83
C PRO A 41 3.20 13.37 10.88
N ASP A 42 2.85 13.62 12.15
CA ASP A 42 3.83 13.71 13.23
C ASP A 42 4.41 12.33 13.59
N GLN A 43 3.58 11.28 13.62
CA GLN A 43 4.05 9.90 13.80
C GLN A 43 4.99 9.46 12.66
N ILE A 44 4.70 9.88 11.43
CA ILE A 44 5.56 9.59 10.27
C ILE A 44 6.90 10.30 10.43
N ARG A 45 6.89 11.58 10.81
CA ARG A 45 8.12 12.38 11.02
C ARG A 45 8.97 11.82 12.16
N GLU A 46 8.35 11.54 13.31
CA GLU A 46 9.00 10.93 14.47
C GLU A 46 9.67 9.60 14.07
N PHE A 47 8.95 8.72 13.36
CA PHE A 47 9.53 7.47 12.89
C PHE A 47 10.71 7.68 11.92
N ILE A 48 10.58 8.59 10.95
CA ILE A 48 11.66 8.86 9.97
C ILE A 48 12.90 9.44 10.67
N ASN A 49 12.72 10.33 11.64
CA ASN A 49 13.83 11.06 12.26
C ASN A 49 14.47 10.29 13.43
N GLU A 50 13.68 9.60 14.25
CA GLU A 50 14.13 9.08 15.54
C GLU A 50 14.35 7.56 15.55
N ALA A 51 13.68 6.80 14.67
CA ALA A 51 13.90 5.36 14.62
C ALA A 51 15.33 5.04 14.15
N PRO A 52 15.99 4.01 14.69
CA PRO A 52 17.39 3.75 14.37
C PRO A 52 17.53 3.07 13.00
N ASP A 53 18.46 3.57 12.17
CA ASP A 53 18.61 3.15 10.77
C ASP A 53 19.15 1.72 10.64
N ASP A 54 19.99 1.27 11.57
CA ASP A 54 20.51 -0.10 11.64
C ASP A 54 19.40 -1.17 11.64
N LYS A 55 18.21 -0.82 12.15
CA LYS A 55 17.04 -1.70 12.21
C LYS A 55 15.97 -1.35 11.19
N PHE A 56 15.78 -0.07 10.88
CA PHE A 56 14.60 0.41 10.16
C PHE A 56 14.89 1.10 8.83
N LEU A 57 16.13 1.14 8.35
CA LEU A 57 16.49 1.82 7.09
C LEU A 57 15.58 1.42 5.93
N ALA A 58 15.41 0.12 5.67
CA ALA A 58 14.55 -0.37 4.59
C ALA A 58 13.08 0.05 4.78
N THR A 59 12.59 0.03 6.03
CA THR A 59 11.21 0.41 6.37
C THR A 59 10.98 1.91 6.21
N LYS A 60 11.95 2.75 6.61
CA LYS A 60 11.90 4.19 6.40
C LYS A 60 11.87 4.54 4.91
N VAL A 61 12.75 3.92 4.12
CA VAL A 61 12.75 4.10 2.66
C VAL A 61 11.42 3.67 2.05
N ALA A 62 10.90 2.50 2.45
CA ALA A 62 9.59 2.02 1.98
C ALA A 62 8.44 2.97 2.37
N LEU A 63 8.47 3.55 3.57
CA LEU A 63 7.48 4.52 4.03
C LEU A 63 7.52 5.80 3.19
N ILE A 64 8.70 6.37 2.94
CA ILE A 64 8.89 7.56 2.10
C ILE A 64 8.34 7.30 0.70
N MET A 65 8.75 6.20 0.08
CA MET A 65 8.28 5.77 -1.24
C MET A 65 6.75 5.58 -1.28
N GLY A 66 6.18 4.94 -0.26
CA GLY A 66 4.74 4.71 -0.15
C GLY A 66 3.92 5.99 0.02
N VAL A 67 4.39 6.93 0.85
CA VAL A 67 3.75 8.22 1.09
C VAL A 67 3.82 9.10 -0.15
N MET A 68 4.98 9.20 -0.80
CA MET A 68 5.18 10.04 -1.98
C MET A 68 4.46 9.49 -3.22
N GLY A 69 4.51 8.17 -3.42
CA GLY A 69 3.95 7.51 -4.60
C GLY A 69 2.51 6.99 -4.45
N CYS A 70 1.92 7.08 -3.25
CA CYS A 70 0.64 6.42 -2.93
C CYS A 70 0.60 4.92 -3.30
N CYS A 71 1.74 4.25 -3.13
CA CYS A 71 1.98 2.92 -3.67
C CYS A 71 1.44 1.81 -2.78
N ARG A 72 0.99 0.71 -3.40
CA ARG A 72 0.61 -0.53 -2.72
C ARG A 72 1.83 -1.40 -2.46
N ALA A 73 1.71 -2.30 -1.47
CA ALA A 73 2.72 -3.32 -1.17
C ALA A 73 3.18 -4.09 -2.44
N ASN A 74 2.23 -4.43 -3.32
CA ASN A 74 2.51 -5.14 -4.57
C ASN A 74 3.03 -4.23 -5.71
N GLU A 75 3.24 -2.94 -5.47
CA GLU A 75 3.86 -2.05 -6.44
C GLU A 75 5.36 -1.92 -6.14
N PHE A 76 5.77 -2.00 -4.86
CA PHE A 76 7.18 -1.88 -4.44
C PHE A 76 8.12 -2.86 -5.14
N TYR A 77 7.70 -4.13 -5.32
CA TYR A 77 8.57 -5.15 -5.92
C TYR A 77 8.83 -4.95 -7.43
N LEU A 78 8.06 -4.09 -8.09
CA LEU A 78 8.18 -3.84 -9.53
C LEU A 78 8.77 -2.46 -9.85
N MET A 79 8.99 -1.61 -8.84
CA MET A 79 9.47 -0.27 -9.08
C MET A 79 10.89 -0.28 -9.64
N TYR A 80 11.17 0.68 -10.51
CA TYR A 80 12.52 0.99 -10.95
C TYR A 80 12.82 2.46 -10.67
N LEU A 81 14.09 2.75 -10.39
CA LEU A 81 14.57 4.08 -10.02
C LEU A 81 15.49 4.60 -11.13
N HIS A 82 15.31 5.88 -11.45
CA HIS A 82 16.17 6.64 -12.35
C HIS A 82 16.71 7.86 -11.60
N ASP A 83 18.02 7.92 -11.43
CA ASP A 83 18.70 9.08 -10.82
C ASP A 83 18.80 10.21 -11.85
N GLN A 84 18.36 11.41 -11.49
CA GLN A 84 18.43 12.61 -12.33
C GLN A 84 19.39 13.68 -11.75
N ASN A 85 20.35 13.29 -10.89
CA ASN A 85 21.33 14.15 -10.22
C ASN A 85 20.76 15.17 -9.22
N THR A 86 19.46 15.44 -9.28
CA THR A 86 18.73 16.42 -8.45
C THR A 86 17.51 15.80 -7.74
N ALA A 87 17.08 14.63 -8.20
CA ALA A 87 15.93 13.91 -7.70
C ALA A 87 16.00 12.45 -8.17
N PHE A 88 15.28 11.58 -7.46
CA PHE A 88 14.99 10.23 -7.93
C PHE A 88 13.63 10.21 -8.63
N LEU A 89 13.63 9.81 -9.90
CA LEU A 89 12.40 9.50 -10.64
C LEU A 89 12.08 8.02 -10.47
N ILE A 90 10.92 7.69 -9.91
CA ILE A 90 10.50 6.32 -9.66
C ILE A 90 9.41 5.94 -10.64
N GLY A 91 9.64 4.86 -11.37
CA GLY A 91 8.66 4.27 -12.27
C GLY A 91 7.92 3.11 -11.62
N VAL A 92 6.59 3.19 -11.60
CA VAL A 92 5.71 2.10 -11.17
C VAL A 92 5.10 1.45 -12.42
N PRO A 93 5.52 0.23 -12.79
CA PRO A 93 5.02 -0.42 -13.99
C PRO A 93 3.58 -0.92 -13.81
N LYS A 94 2.97 -1.28 -14.95
CA LYS A 94 1.57 -1.67 -15.04
C LYS A 94 1.36 -2.97 -14.26
N THR A 95 0.54 -2.95 -13.20
CA THR A 95 0.00 -4.17 -12.60
C THR A 95 -1.29 -4.58 -13.33
N LYS A 96 -1.77 -5.83 -13.13
CA LYS A 96 -2.91 -6.44 -13.85
C LYS A 96 -4.17 -5.56 -13.96
N SER A 97 -4.35 -4.56 -13.10
CA SER A 97 -5.56 -3.73 -13.04
C SER A 97 -5.29 -2.21 -12.98
N LYS A 98 -4.05 -1.74 -13.18
CA LYS A 98 -3.70 -0.32 -12.94
C LYS A 98 -2.84 0.29 -14.04
N VAL A 99 -3.03 1.59 -14.25
CA VAL A 99 -2.26 2.43 -15.19
C VAL A 99 -0.84 2.63 -14.66
N LYS A 100 0.15 2.65 -15.57
CA LYS A 100 1.52 3.02 -15.24
C LYS A 100 1.54 4.43 -14.65
N HIS A 101 2.34 4.67 -13.63
CA HIS A 101 2.55 6.02 -13.12
C HIS A 101 3.99 6.19 -12.64
N GLN A 102 4.40 7.45 -12.52
CA GLN A 102 5.72 7.84 -12.08
C GLN A 102 5.57 8.91 -11.00
N PHE A 103 6.54 8.99 -10.10
CA PHE A 103 6.62 10.04 -9.09
C PHE A 103 8.09 10.37 -8.79
N SER A 104 8.32 11.56 -8.26
CA SER A 104 9.66 12.06 -7.97
C SER A 104 9.87 12.20 -6.47
N ILE A 105 11.08 11.89 -6.00
CA ILE A 105 11.55 12.20 -4.65
C ILE A 105 12.58 13.33 -4.76
N ALA A 106 12.26 14.47 -4.15
CA ALA A 106 13.04 15.71 -4.24
C ALA A 106 14.10 15.85 -3.13
N ALA A 107 14.93 16.90 -3.29
CA ALA A 107 16.24 17.12 -2.66
C ALA A 107 16.36 16.84 -1.15
N SER A 108 15.33 17.13 -0.33
CA SER A 108 15.38 16.91 1.12
C SER A 108 15.63 15.44 1.51
N PHE A 109 15.30 14.49 0.63
CA PHE A 109 15.60 13.06 0.79
C PHE A 109 16.69 12.56 -0.18
N TYR A 110 17.16 13.42 -1.10
CA TYR A 110 18.21 13.10 -2.08
C TYR A 110 19.62 13.31 -1.49
N ASP A 111 19.78 14.34 -0.65
CA ASP A 111 21.07 14.75 -0.08
C ASP A 111 21.55 13.87 1.09
N ILE A 112 20.98 12.68 1.28
CA ILE A 112 21.53 11.64 2.17
C ILE A 112 22.71 10.97 1.43
N ARG A 113 23.72 11.75 1.05
CA ARG A 113 25.02 11.23 0.65
C ARG A 113 25.86 11.09 1.93
N SER A 114 26.19 9.84 2.25
CA SER A 114 27.15 9.45 3.29
C SER A 114 28.50 10.13 3.12
#